data_AF-A0AAU7XB35-F1
#
_entry.id   AF-A0AAU7XB35-F1
#
_cell.length_a   1.000
_cell.length_b   1.000
_cell.length_c   1.000
_cell.angle_alpha   90.00
_cell.angle_beta   90.00
_cell.angle_gamma   90.00
#
_symmetry.space_group_name_H-M   'P 1'
#
loop_
_entity.id
_entity.type
_entity.pdbx_description
1 polymer ?
#
loop_
_entity_poly.entity_id
_entity_poly.type
_entity_poly.pdbx_seq_one_letter_code
_entity_poly.pdbx_strand_id
1 'polypeptide(L)'
;MAGEEPRPVEVRVEAPARLHIGFLDLNGDLGRKFGSIGLAIDRPAVQLRLRRASIPSVSGAEVQRAARYLKAAKDLFGIAEAYELIVAGAIPAHAGFGSGTQLALAVSAAVARIEGRHFDPVAHAETFERGARSGIGVAAFASGGFVVDGGRGPGDRAPPVVSRLDFPADWRIVLVIDTGVDGVHGEAETQAFRDLPAFPAATAGHLCRLVLMRMLPALAEHDLDSFGRAVTEVQERVGDHFAPRRAAGALPRRRSPRRSRR
;
A
#
# COMPACT_ATOMS: atom_id res chain seq x y z
N MET A 1 17.07 -37.57 2.89
CA MET A 1 16.03 -37.48 1.85
C MET A 1 14.81 -36.84 2.49
N ALA A 2 14.75 -35.51 2.53
CA ALA A 2 13.53 -34.82 2.96
C ALA A 2 12.48 -35.05 1.86
N GLY A 3 11.35 -35.68 2.20
CA GLY A 3 10.28 -35.91 1.25
C GLY A 3 9.73 -34.57 0.75
N GLU A 4 9.62 -34.40 -0.56
CA GLU A 4 8.88 -33.27 -1.13
C GLU A 4 7.45 -33.32 -0.60
N GLU A 5 7.01 -32.25 0.07
CA GLU A 5 5.60 -32.09 0.42
C GLU A 5 4.75 -32.20 -0.86
N PRO A 6 3.62 -32.92 -0.83
CA PRO A 6 2.75 -33.01 -1.99
C PRO A 6 2.27 -31.61 -2.38
N ARG A 7 2.52 -31.24 -3.64
CA ARG A 7 2.11 -29.93 -4.17
C ARG A 7 0.58 -29.81 -4.14
N PRO A 8 0.03 -28.68 -3.66
CA PRO A 8 -1.41 -28.51 -3.56
C PRO A 8 -2.03 -28.41 -4.96
N VAL A 9 -3.24 -28.95 -5.16
CA VAL A 9 -3.98 -28.87 -6.44
C VAL A 9 -4.70 -27.53 -6.63
N GLU A 10 -4.95 -26.82 -5.53
CA GLU A 10 -5.59 -25.51 -5.45
C GLU A 10 -4.89 -24.67 -4.38
N VAL A 11 -4.67 -23.38 -4.66
CA VAL A 11 -4.21 -22.39 -3.68
C VAL A 11 -5.22 -21.26 -3.62
N ARG A 12 -5.55 -20.82 -2.39
CA ARG A 12 -6.32 -19.61 -2.14
C ARG A 12 -5.44 -18.58 -1.48
N VAL A 13 -5.53 -17.34 -1.95
CA VAL A 13 -4.79 -16.21 -1.38
C VAL A 13 -5.78 -15.10 -1.06
N GLU A 14 -5.66 -14.58 0.15
CA GLU A 14 -6.30 -13.34 0.56
C GLU A 14 -5.19 -12.32 0.88
N ALA A 15 -5.25 -11.14 0.26
CA ALA A 15 -4.28 -10.08 0.47
C ALA A 15 -4.99 -8.78 0.87
N PRO A 16 -4.62 -8.19 2.02
CA PRO A 16 -5.33 -7.06 2.61
C PRO A 16 -5.12 -5.79 1.79
N ALA A 17 -6.06 -4.84 1.80
CA ALA A 17 -5.74 -3.48 1.36
C ALA A 17 -4.76 -2.82 2.33
N ARG A 18 -4.25 -1.66 1.92
CA ARG A 18 -3.49 -0.79 2.82
C ARG A 18 -3.91 0.66 2.66
N LEU A 19 -3.93 1.39 3.77
CA LEU A 19 -4.05 2.83 3.80
C LEU A 19 -2.65 3.45 3.79
N HIS A 20 -2.42 4.38 2.88
CA HIS A 20 -1.25 5.27 2.96
C HIS A 20 -1.66 6.51 3.76
N ILE A 21 -1.11 6.64 4.96
CA ILE A 21 -1.47 7.70 5.91
C ILE A 21 -0.72 9.00 5.58
N GLY A 22 0.47 8.92 5.01
CA GLY A 22 1.21 10.10 4.60
C GLY A 22 2.70 9.86 4.43
N PHE A 23 3.40 10.93 4.08
CA PHE A 23 4.86 10.95 3.94
C PHE A 23 5.51 11.70 5.11
N LEU A 24 6.71 11.26 5.50
CA LEU A 24 7.57 11.89 6.49
C LEU A 24 8.32 13.08 5.88
N ASP A 25 8.95 12.87 4.72
CA ASP A 25 9.86 13.83 4.11
C ASP A 25 9.80 13.82 2.57
N LEU A 26 9.15 14.84 1.99
CA LEU A 26 9.16 15.06 0.54
C LEU A 26 10.30 15.99 0.07
N ASN A 27 11.09 16.55 1.00
CA ASN A 27 12.22 17.44 0.72
C ASN A 27 13.41 16.60 0.25
N GLY A 28 13.86 15.69 1.11
CA GLY A 28 14.97 14.77 0.86
C GLY A 28 16.35 15.40 0.71
N ASP A 29 16.57 16.57 1.32
CA ASP A 29 17.88 17.20 1.50
C ASP A 29 18.86 16.34 2.31
N LEU A 30 18.37 15.34 3.06
CA LEU A 30 19.17 14.32 3.74
C LEU A 30 19.58 13.12 2.86
N GLY A 31 19.37 13.20 1.53
CA GLY A 31 19.77 12.16 0.57
C GLY A 31 18.76 11.03 0.39
N ARG A 32 17.57 11.16 0.98
CA ARG A 32 16.46 10.19 0.89
C ARG A 32 15.15 10.93 0.78
N LYS A 33 14.23 10.44 -0.06
CA LYS A 33 12.87 11.01 -0.18
C LYS A 33 11.80 10.06 0.32
N PHE A 34 10.63 10.60 0.59
CA PHE A 34 9.46 9.92 1.12
C PHE A 34 9.60 9.57 2.60
N GLY A 35 9.65 8.29 2.94
CA GLY A 35 9.34 7.81 4.28
C GLY A 35 7.83 7.78 4.39
N SER A 36 7.24 6.60 4.34
CA SER A 36 5.80 6.44 4.31
C SER A 36 5.29 5.89 5.62
N ILE A 37 4.06 6.26 5.93
CA ILE A 37 3.29 5.72 7.05
C ILE A 37 2.09 5.00 6.44
N GLY A 38 1.79 3.81 6.91
CA GLY A 38 0.58 3.14 6.46
C GLY A 38 0.11 2.02 7.36
N LEU A 39 -1.09 1.54 7.03
CA LEU A 39 -1.82 0.56 7.83
C LEU A 39 -2.43 -0.48 6.89
N ALA A 40 -2.17 -1.76 7.14
CA ALA A 40 -2.92 -2.83 6.50
C ALA A 40 -4.35 -2.86 7.05
N ILE A 41 -5.33 -3.04 6.18
CA ILE A 41 -6.75 -3.15 6.53
C ILE A 41 -7.32 -4.44 5.94
N ASP A 42 -8.19 -5.09 6.69
CA ASP A 42 -8.77 -6.39 6.33
C ASP A 42 -9.73 -6.29 5.13
N ARG A 43 -10.40 -5.15 4.96
CA ARG A 43 -11.28 -4.88 3.80
C ARG A 43 -11.09 -3.49 3.21
N PRO A 44 -11.22 -3.33 1.88
CA PRO A 44 -11.39 -4.39 0.87
C PRO A 44 -10.12 -5.27 0.72
N ALA A 45 -10.24 -6.45 0.11
CA ALA A 45 -9.13 -7.39 -0.05
C ALA A 45 -9.11 -8.00 -1.46
N VAL A 46 -7.93 -8.41 -1.90
CA VAL A 46 -7.81 -9.33 -3.05
C VAL A 46 -8.11 -10.73 -2.53
N GLN A 47 -9.07 -11.41 -3.15
CA GLN A 47 -9.39 -12.80 -2.85
C GLN A 47 -9.30 -13.57 -4.15
N LEU A 48 -8.34 -14.49 -4.24
CA LEU A 48 -8.13 -15.27 -5.45
C LEU A 48 -7.95 -16.76 -5.17
N ARG A 49 -8.20 -17.55 -6.21
CA ARG A 49 -8.04 -18.99 -6.24
C ARG A 49 -7.28 -19.36 -7.52
N LEU A 50 -6.23 -20.15 -7.37
CA LEU A 50 -5.44 -20.69 -8.46
C LEU A 50 -5.51 -22.21 -8.40
N ARG A 51 -5.89 -22.86 -9.50
CA ARG A 51 -5.84 -24.33 -9.65
C ARG A 51 -5.12 -24.74 -10.91
N ARG A 52 -4.53 -25.94 -10.92
CA ARG A 52 -4.03 -26.53 -12.16
C ARG A 52 -5.19 -26.82 -13.11
N ALA A 53 -4.96 -26.60 -14.41
CA ALA A 53 -5.95 -26.82 -15.44
C ALA A 53 -5.30 -27.39 -16.70
N SER A 54 -6.07 -28.04 -17.56
CA SER A 54 -5.62 -28.44 -18.91
C SER A 54 -5.64 -27.27 -19.89
N ILE A 55 -6.51 -26.27 -19.66
CA ILE A 55 -6.68 -25.08 -20.49
C ILE A 55 -6.56 -23.85 -19.59
N PRO A 56 -5.70 -22.87 -19.93
CA PRO A 56 -5.53 -21.69 -19.11
C PRO A 56 -6.79 -20.81 -19.14
N SER A 57 -7.22 -20.32 -17.97
CA SER A 57 -8.35 -19.40 -17.87
C SER A 57 -8.15 -18.40 -16.73
N VAL A 58 -8.66 -17.18 -16.94
CA VAL A 58 -8.67 -16.13 -15.92
C VAL A 58 -10.05 -15.50 -15.90
N SER A 59 -10.69 -15.44 -14.73
CA SER A 59 -12.05 -14.92 -14.58
C SER A 59 -12.23 -14.15 -13.26
N GLY A 60 -13.35 -13.46 -13.11
CA GLY A 60 -13.68 -12.67 -11.92
C GLY A 60 -13.32 -11.18 -12.05
N ALA A 61 -12.94 -10.54 -10.95
CA ALA A 61 -12.54 -9.14 -10.94
C ALA A 61 -11.13 -8.93 -11.53
N GLU A 62 -10.86 -7.74 -12.10
CA GLU A 62 -9.53 -7.34 -12.55
C GLU A 62 -8.86 -8.32 -13.56
N VAL A 63 -9.65 -9.06 -14.35
CA VAL A 63 -9.20 -10.17 -15.24
C VAL A 63 -7.94 -9.83 -16.04
N GLN A 64 -7.93 -8.67 -16.69
CA GLN A 64 -6.82 -8.27 -17.56
C GLN A 64 -5.52 -8.06 -16.78
N ARG A 65 -5.61 -7.49 -15.57
CA ARG A 65 -4.45 -7.31 -14.69
C ARG A 65 -4.00 -8.63 -14.09
N ALA A 66 -4.95 -9.45 -13.64
CA ALA A 66 -4.67 -10.78 -13.11
C ALA A 66 -3.97 -11.68 -14.14
N ALA A 67 -4.42 -11.68 -15.39
CA ALA A 67 -3.80 -12.45 -16.48
C ALA A 67 -2.37 -11.98 -16.77
N ARG A 68 -2.12 -10.66 -16.77
CA ARG A 68 -0.76 -10.12 -16.92
C ARG A 68 0.16 -10.56 -15.78
N TYR A 69 -0.29 -10.50 -14.53
CA TYR A 69 0.50 -10.97 -13.40
C TYR A 69 0.71 -12.47 -13.39
N LEU A 70 -0.28 -13.25 -13.82
CA LEU A 70 -0.14 -14.70 -13.94
C LEU A 70 0.94 -15.04 -14.95
N LYS A 71 0.92 -14.39 -16.12
CA LYS A 71 1.96 -14.56 -17.14
C LYS A 71 3.34 -14.18 -16.58
N ALA A 72 3.47 -12.98 -16.01
CA ALA A 72 4.75 -12.51 -15.47
C ALA A 72 5.27 -13.41 -14.33
N ALA A 73 4.40 -13.92 -13.46
CA ALA A 73 4.78 -14.88 -12.42
C ALA A 73 5.22 -16.23 -13.02
N LYS A 74 4.52 -16.73 -14.03
CA LYS A 74 4.94 -17.95 -14.75
C LYS A 74 6.31 -17.77 -15.41
N ASP A 75 6.53 -16.64 -16.08
CA ASP A 75 7.80 -16.32 -16.74
C ASP A 75 8.94 -16.25 -15.71
N LEU A 76 8.71 -15.59 -14.56
CA LEU A 76 9.68 -15.50 -13.46
C LEU A 76 10.10 -16.87 -12.91
N PHE A 77 9.17 -17.82 -12.81
CA PHE A 77 9.43 -19.15 -12.27
C PHE A 77 9.76 -20.21 -13.33
N GLY A 78 9.74 -19.86 -14.63
CA GLY A 78 9.95 -20.79 -15.73
C GLY A 78 8.88 -21.88 -15.84
N ILE A 79 7.61 -21.52 -15.64
CA ILE A 79 6.46 -22.43 -15.56
C ILE A 79 5.69 -22.43 -16.89
N ALA A 80 5.48 -23.60 -17.50
CA ALA A 80 4.71 -23.75 -18.73
C ALA A 80 3.23 -24.11 -18.48
N GLU A 81 2.95 -24.70 -17.32
CA GLU A 81 1.68 -25.30 -16.90
C GLU A 81 0.50 -24.34 -17.04
N ALA A 82 -0.66 -24.89 -17.40
CA ALA A 82 -1.91 -24.14 -17.47
C ALA A 82 -2.58 -24.07 -16.10
N TYR A 83 -3.11 -22.89 -15.79
CA TYR A 83 -3.86 -22.64 -14.57
C TYR A 83 -5.19 -22.01 -14.88
N GLU A 84 -6.13 -22.27 -13.99
CA GLU A 84 -7.31 -21.44 -13.83
C GLU A 84 -7.13 -20.52 -12.63
N LEU A 85 -7.27 -19.22 -12.88
CA LEU A 85 -7.20 -18.16 -11.88
C LEU A 85 -8.57 -17.48 -11.78
N ILE A 86 -9.18 -17.54 -10.60
CA ILE A 86 -10.42 -16.83 -10.29
C ILE A 86 -10.11 -15.75 -9.26
N VAL A 87 -10.44 -14.50 -9.58
CA VAL A 87 -10.36 -13.37 -8.63
C VAL A 87 -11.78 -13.08 -8.13
N ALA A 88 -12.12 -13.60 -6.96
CA ALA A 88 -13.44 -13.46 -6.35
C ALA A 88 -13.67 -12.07 -5.73
N GLY A 89 -12.61 -11.45 -5.23
CA GLY A 89 -12.64 -10.12 -4.61
C GLY A 89 -11.45 -9.28 -5.04
N ALA A 90 -11.67 -7.99 -5.23
CA ALA A 90 -10.64 -7.04 -5.62
C ALA A 90 -10.69 -5.77 -4.76
N ILE A 91 -9.51 -5.17 -4.60
CA ILE A 91 -9.36 -3.84 -4.02
C ILE A 91 -9.64 -2.82 -5.13
N PRO A 92 -10.48 -1.80 -4.89
CA PRO A 92 -10.74 -0.74 -5.87
C PRO A 92 -9.45 -0.15 -6.43
N ALA A 93 -9.36 -0.08 -7.76
CA ALA A 93 -8.23 0.52 -8.43
C ALA A 93 -8.20 2.04 -8.18
N HIS A 94 -6.99 2.60 -8.14
CA HIS A 94 -6.76 4.05 -8.08
C HIS A 94 -7.37 4.81 -6.90
N ALA A 95 -7.93 4.11 -5.90
CA ALA A 95 -8.53 4.68 -4.71
C ALA A 95 -7.57 4.75 -3.49
N GLY A 96 -6.25 4.74 -3.72
CA GLY A 96 -5.25 4.82 -2.65
C GLY A 96 -5.04 3.55 -1.81
N PHE A 97 -5.79 2.47 -2.09
CA PHE A 97 -5.70 1.19 -1.35
C PHE A 97 -4.62 0.22 -1.84
N GLY A 98 -3.80 0.63 -2.81
CA GLY A 98 -2.67 -0.14 -3.30
C GLY A 98 -3.02 -1.48 -3.96
N SER A 99 -4.16 -1.55 -4.64
CA SER A 99 -4.64 -2.75 -5.36
C SER A 99 -3.60 -3.35 -6.32
N GLY A 100 -2.78 -2.50 -6.95
CA GLY A 100 -1.71 -2.88 -7.88
C GLY A 100 -0.70 -3.85 -7.28
N THR A 101 -0.16 -3.49 -6.11
CA THR A 101 0.83 -4.33 -5.42
C THR A 101 0.17 -5.58 -4.85
N GLN A 102 -1.01 -5.47 -4.23
CA GLN A 102 -1.66 -6.64 -3.61
C GLN A 102 -2.02 -7.70 -4.65
N LEU A 103 -2.57 -7.31 -5.79
CA LEU A 103 -2.92 -8.26 -6.84
C LEU A 103 -1.66 -8.95 -7.42
N ALA A 104 -0.60 -8.19 -7.67
CA ALA A 104 0.65 -8.74 -8.21
C ALA A 104 1.27 -9.77 -7.25
N LEU A 105 1.39 -9.41 -5.98
CA LEU A 105 1.95 -10.29 -4.95
C LEU A 105 1.05 -11.49 -4.67
N ALA A 106 -0.28 -11.32 -4.66
CA ALA A 106 -1.21 -12.42 -4.43
C ALA A 106 -1.14 -13.48 -5.55
N VAL A 107 -1.10 -13.03 -6.81
CA VAL A 107 -0.98 -13.95 -7.96
C VAL A 107 0.36 -14.68 -7.93
N SER A 108 1.45 -13.94 -7.69
CA SER A 108 2.79 -14.53 -7.61
C SER A 108 2.94 -15.50 -6.44
N ALA A 109 2.41 -15.19 -5.27
CA ALA A 109 2.38 -16.08 -4.12
C ALA A 109 1.58 -17.35 -4.40
N ALA A 110 0.45 -17.25 -5.11
CA ALA A 110 -0.34 -18.41 -5.50
C ALA A 110 0.44 -19.35 -6.44
N VAL A 111 1.11 -18.80 -7.44
CA VAL A 111 1.96 -19.57 -8.38
C VAL A 111 3.14 -20.20 -7.65
N ALA A 112 3.81 -19.45 -6.77
CA ALA A 112 4.92 -20.00 -6.00
C ALA A 112 4.47 -21.15 -5.10
N ARG A 113 3.36 -20.97 -4.37
CA ARG A 113 2.83 -21.98 -3.45
C ARG A 113 2.35 -23.23 -4.17
N ILE A 114 1.68 -23.09 -5.32
CA ILE A 114 1.17 -24.23 -6.06
C ILE A 114 2.31 -25.07 -6.63
N GLU A 115 3.41 -24.44 -7.06
CA GLU A 115 4.59 -25.12 -7.61
C GLU A 115 5.68 -25.47 -6.59
N GLY A 116 5.46 -25.19 -5.30
CA GLY A 116 6.47 -25.43 -4.27
C GLY A 116 7.74 -24.58 -4.45
N ARG A 117 7.62 -23.40 -5.04
CA ARG A 117 8.72 -22.43 -5.22
C ARG A 117 8.81 -21.48 -4.02
N HIS A 118 10.00 -20.94 -3.81
CA HIS A 118 10.22 -19.87 -2.82
C HIS A 118 9.52 -18.58 -3.27
N PHE A 119 8.89 -17.89 -2.33
CA PHE A 119 8.26 -16.60 -2.54
C PHE A 119 8.86 -15.57 -1.60
N ASP A 120 9.39 -14.50 -2.18
CA ASP A 120 9.91 -13.32 -1.46
C ASP A 120 9.08 -12.09 -1.87
N PRO A 121 8.22 -11.55 -0.98
CA PRO A 121 7.39 -10.40 -1.31
C PRO A 121 8.17 -9.19 -1.84
N VAL A 122 9.39 -8.94 -1.36
CA VAL A 122 10.19 -7.78 -1.75
C VAL A 122 10.77 -7.99 -3.14
N ALA A 123 11.48 -9.09 -3.37
CA ALA A 123 12.08 -9.38 -4.67
C ALA A 123 11.03 -9.53 -5.78
N HIS A 124 9.87 -10.10 -5.46
CA HIS A 124 8.76 -10.23 -6.40
C HIS A 124 8.11 -8.87 -6.68
N ALA A 125 7.93 -8.03 -5.66
CA ALA A 125 7.43 -6.67 -5.87
C ALA A 125 8.34 -5.87 -6.81
N GLU A 126 9.67 -5.96 -6.63
CA GLU A 126 10.65 -5.30 -7.50
C GLU A 126 10.51 -5.79 -8.95
N THR A 127 10.37 -7.10 -9.17
CA THR A 127 10.14 -7.69 -10.50
C THR A 127 8.88 -7.15 -11.18
N PHE A 128 7.83 -6.82 -10.41
CA PHE A 128 6.58 -6.25 -10.93
C PHE A 128 6.56 -4.72 -10.91
N GLU A 129 7.70 -4.06 -10.71
CA GLU A 129 7.84 -2.60 -10.60
C GLU A 129 6.90 -2.01 -9.53
N ARG A 130 6.72 -2.74 -8.43
CA ARG A 130 5.89 -2.36 -7.29
C ARG A 130 6.77 -1.92 -6.12
N GLY A 131 6.29 -0.92 -5.38
CA GLY A 131 6.98 -0.43 -4.18
C GLY A 131 8.04 0.66 -4.43
N ALA A 132 8.18 1.15 -5.66
CA ALA A 132 9.20 2.14 -6.05
C ALA A 132 9.15 3.50 -5.30
N ARG A 133 8.03 3.84 -4.66
CA ARG A 133 7.87 5.06 -3.85
C ARG A 133 7.66 4.77 -2.36
N SER A 134 7.14 3.59 -2.02
CA SER A 134 6.77 3.21 -0.66
C SER A 134 6.83 1.70 -0.48
N GLY A 135 7.46 1.28 0.62
CA GLY A 135 7.53 -0.12 1.04
C GLY A 135 6.26 -0.61 1.75
N ILE A 136 5.36 0.29 2.14
CA ILE A 136 4.13 -0.01 2.89
C ILE A 136 3.29 -1.10 2.22
N GLY A 137 3.15 -1.03 0.90
CA GLY A 137 2.33 -2.00 0.19
C GLY A 137 2.86 -3.43 0.28
N VAL A 138 4.18 -3.58 0.19
CA VAL A 138 4.84 -4.89 0.29
C VAL A 138 4.83 -5.36 1.74
N ALA A 139 5.14 -4.47 2.68
CA ALA A 139 5.12 -4.78 4.12
C ALA A 139 3.71 -5.19 4.61
N ALA A 140 2.67 -4.51 4.13
CA ALA A 140 1.28 -4.83 4.44
C ALA A 140 0.87 -6.20 3.88
N PHE A 141 1.35 -6.59 2.69
CA PHE A 141 1.17 -7.96 2.18
C PHE A 141 1.87 -8.99 3.06
N ALA A 142 3.14 -8.72 3.42
CA ALA A 142 3.99 -9.69 4.08
C ALA A 142 3.66 -9.90 5.57
N SER A 143 3.25 -8.83 6.27
CA SER A 143 3.20 -8.81 7.74
C SER A 143 2.00 -8.07 8.34
N GLY A 144 1.16 -7.43 7.51
CA GLY A 144 0.06 -6.59 7.98
C GLY A 144 0.50 -5.48 8.94
N GLY A 145 -0.41 -5.06 9.81
CA GLY A 145 -0.14 -4.10 10.88
C GLY A 145 0.05 -2.65 10.41
N PHE A 146 0.54 -1.83 11.34
CA PHE A 146 0.94 -0.44 11.11
C PHE A 146 2.42 -0.39 10.80
N VAL A 147 2.79 0.27 9.70
CA VAL A 147 4.14 0.24 9.14
C VAL A 147 4.64 1.66 8.89
N VAL A 148 5.92 1.89 9.21
CA VAL A 148 6.66 3.06 8.78
C VAL A 148 7.87 2.60 7.97
N ASP A 149 8.03 3.13 6.76
CA ASP A 149 9.22 2.91 5.93
C ASP A 149 10.19 4.08 6.01
N GLY A 150 11.47 3.81 5.76
CA GLY A 150 12.53 4.80 5.81
C GLY A 150 12.64 5.65 4.55
N GLY A 151 11.75 5.48 3.57
CA GLY A 151 11.75 6.17 2.28
C GLY A 151 12.68 5.56 1.23
N ARG A 152 12.80 6.21 0.09
CA ARG A 152 13.72 5.83 -0.99
C ARG A 152 15.05 6.54 -0.87
N GLY A 153 16.13 5.75 -0.85
CA GLY A 153 17.50 6.25 -0.85
C GLY A 153 18.15 6.17 -2.23
N PRO A 154 19.48 6.39 -2.33
CA PRO A 154 20.22 6.19 -3.56
C PRO A 154 20.13 4.72 -4.00
N GLY A 155 19.61 4.48 -5.21
CA GLY A 155 19.32 3.17 -5.78
C GLY A 155 17.83 2.91 -6.00
N ASP A 156 17.50 1.90 -6.82
CA ASP A 156 16.12 1.55 -7.19
C ASP A 156 15.51 0.45 -6.30
N ARG A 157 16.05 0.27 -5.09
CA ARG A 157 15.55 -0.72 -4.12
C ARG A 157 14.34 -0.22 -3.35
N ALA A 158 13.50 -1.15 -2.92
CA ALA A 158 12.37 -0.85 -2.05
C ALA A 158 12.82 -0.15 -0.74
N PRO A 159 12.04 0.83 -0.24
CA PRO A 159 12.27 1.44 1.07
C PRO A 159 12.33 0.40 2.21
N PRO A 160 13.33 0.46 3.11
CA PRO A 160 13.37 -0.44 4.25
C PRO A 160 12.23 -0.10 5.23
N VAL A 161 11.61 -1.12 5.81
CA VAL A 161 10.70 -0.93 6.95
C VAL A 161 11.54 -0.58 8.18
N VAL A 162 11.26 0.56 8.80
CA VAL A 162 11.96 1.04 10.00
C VAL A 162 11.17 0.76 11.28
N SER A 163 9.85 0.61 11.17
CA SER A 163 8.98 0.20 12.27
C SER A 163 7.78 -0.56 11.74
N ARG A 164 7.40 -1.62 12.46
CA ARG A 164 6.15 -2.36 12.26
C ARG A 164 5.56 -2.69 13.63
N LEU A 165 4.34 -2.24 13.87
CA LEU A 165 3.58 -2.48 15.10
C LEU A 165 2.26 -3.15 14.77
N ASP A 166 1.75 -3.97 15.70
CA ASP A 166 0.38 -4.44 15.60
C ASP A 166 -0.59 -3.27 15.75
N PHE A 167 -1.70 -3.32 15.01
CA PHE A 167 -2.78 -2.38 15.16
C PHE A 167 -3.80 -2.96 16.14
N PRO A 168 -4.21 -2.25 17.21
CA PRO A 168 -5.13 -2.78 18.22
C PRO A 168 -6.42 -3.31 17.59
N ALA A 169 -6.77 -4.57 17.90
CA ALA A 169 -7.90 -5.27 17.27
C ALA A 169 -9.28 -4.70 17.65
N ASP A 170 -9.34 -3.97 18.77
CA ASP A 170 -10.51 -3.25 19.25
C ASP A 170 -10.71 -1.90 18.52
N TRP A 171 -9.67 -1.38 17.86
CA TRP A 171 -9.77 -0.16 17.06
C TRP A 171 -10.37 -0.47 15.69
N ARG A 172 -11.44 0.25 15.35
CA ARG A 172 -12.15 0.05 14.09
C ARG A 172 -11.81 1.15 13.09
N ILE A 173 -11.53 0.74 11.86
CA ILE A 173 -11.39 1.64 10.72
C ILE A 173 -12.72 1.68 9.97
N VAL A 174 -13.29 2.88 9.85
CA VAL A 174 -14.48 3.12 9.02
C VAL A 174 -14.03 3.77 7.72
N LEU A 175 -14.28 3.10 6.60
CA LEU A 175 -13.99 3.63 5.27
C LEU A 175 -15.22 4.38 4.74
N VAL A 176 -15.05 5.67 4.48
CA VAL A 176 -16.03 6.50 3.77
C VAL A 176 -15.43 6.85 2.41
N ILE A 177 -16.00 6.28 1.34
CA ILE A 177 -15.48 6.41 -0.01
C ILE A 177 -16.50 7.20 -0.83
N ASP A 178 -16.07 8.32 -1.40
CA ASP A 178 -16.86 9.04 -2.40
C ASP A 178 -16.59 8.42 -3.77
N THR A 179 -17.59 7.74 -4.33
CA THR A 179 -17.49 7.07 -5.64
C THR A 179 -17.65 8.02 -6.82
N GLY A 180 -17.94 9.30 -6.58
CA GLY A 180 -18.07 10.33 -7.61
C GLY A 180 -16.77 11.08 -7.90
N VAL A 181 -15.70 10.83 -7.13
CA VAL A 181 -14.42 11.54 -7.25
C VAL A 181 -13.29 10.55 -7.54
N ASP A 182 -12.74 10.65 -8.75
CA ASP A 182 -11.50 9.96 -9.08
C ASP A 182 -10.29 10.74 -8.55
N GLY A 183 -9.39 10.04 -7.84
CA GLY A 183 -8.10 10.60 -7.45
C GLY A 183 -7.21 10.86 -8.66
N VAL A 184 -6.11 11.62 -8.50
CA VAL A 184 -5.11 11.76 -9.57
C VAL A 184 -4.24 10.50 -9.62
N HIS A 185 -4.10 9.86 -10.78
CA HIS A 185 -3.32 8.63 -10.96
C HIS A 185 -2.47 8.65 -12.25
N GLY A 186 -1.41 7.83 -12.28
CA GLY A 186 -0.60 7.61 -13.48
C GLY A 186 0.30 8.80 -13.85
N GLU A 187 0.29 9.20 -15.12
CA GLU A 187 1.09 10.31 -15.62
C GLU A 187 0.67 11.65 -15.00
N ALA A 188 -0.63 11.85 -14.79
CA ALA A 188 -1.17 13.04 -14.13
C ALA A 188 -0.66 13.15 -12.69
N GLU A 189 -0.54 12.01 -11.98
CA GLU A 189 0.02 11.98 -10.62
C GLU A 189 1.51 12.29 -10.65
N THR A 190 2.24 11.70 -11.59
CA THR A 190 3.68 11.94 -11.75
C THR A 190 3.99 13.39 -12.09
N GLN A 191 3.18 14.01 -12.95
CA GLN A 191 3.23 15.44 -13.21
C GLN A 191 2.86 16.25 -11.96
N ALA A 192 1.82 15.83 -11.25
CA ALA A 192 1.39 16.45 -9.99
C ALA A 192 2.52 16.46 -8.95
N PHE A 193 3.35 15.42 -8.88
CA PHE A 193 4.52 15.40 -7.99
C PHE A 193 5.66 16.32 -8.48
N ARG A 194 5.88 16.46 -9.79
CA ARG A 194 7.00 17.25 -10.35
C ARG A 194 6.90 18.74 -10.09
N ASP A 195 5.71 19.32 -10.23
CA ASP A 195 5.48 20.78 -10.06
C ASP A 195 4.97 21.14 -8.65
N LEU A 196 5.12 20.26 -7.66
CA LEU A 196 4.89 20.66 -6.26
C LEU A 196 5.96 21.65 -5.82
N PRO A 197 5.61 22.62 -4.95
CA PRO A 197 6.62 23.44 -4.31
C PRO A 197 7.60 22.56 -3.52
N ALA A 198 8.78 23.08 -3.22
CA ALA A 198 9.70 22.38 -2.32
C ALA A 198 9.02 22.13 -0.97
N PHE A 199 9.12 20.90 -0.46
CA PHE A 199 8.60 20.57 0.86
C PHE A 199 9.51 21.18 1.94
N PRO A 200 9.01 21.98 2.90
CA PRO A 200 9.89 22.62 3.87
C PRO A 200 10.58 21.59 4.79
N ALA A 201 11.90 21.69 4.95
CA ALA A 201 12.68 20.81 5.83
C ALA A 201 12.15 20.83 7.29
N ALA A 202 11.74 22.01 7.77
CA ALA A 202 11.13 22.16 9.10
C ALA A 202 9.83 21.35 9.24
N THR A 203 9.03 21.27 8.18
CA THR A 203 7.81 20.44 8.17
C THR A 203 8.18 18.96 8.21
N ALA A 204 9.17 18.52 7.41
CA ALA A 204 9.66 17.15 7.44
C ALA A 204 10.18 16.74 8.83
N GLY A 205 11.05 17.58 9.43
CA GLY A 205 11.56 17.36 10.78
C GLY A 205 10.45 17.30 11.83
N HIS A 206 9.42 18.13 11.71
CA HIS A 206 8.26 18.08 12.59
C HIS A 206 7.45 16.79 12.43
N LEU A 207 7.19 16.34 11.19
CA LEU A 207 6.48 15.09 10.92
C LEU A 207 7.25 13.87 11.45
N CYS A 208 8.57 13.81 11.23
CA CYS A 208 9.42 12.77 11.79
C CYS A 208 9.34 12.72 13.32
N ARG A 209 9.43 13.88 13.99
CA ARG A 209 9.29 13.97 15.45
C ARG A 209 7.89 13.58 15.92
N LEU A 210 6.83 14.02 15.23
CA LEU A 210 5.45 13.68 15.56
C LEU A 210 5.22 12.17 15.47
N VAL A 211 5.74 11.52 14.43
CA VAL A 211 5.59 10.08 14.24
C VAL A 211 6.37 9.31 15.31
N LEU A 212 7.64 9.66 15.53
CA LEU A 212 8.51 8.95 16.46
C LEU A 212 8.11 9.16 17.92
N MET A 213 7.78 10.39 18.31
CA MET A 213 7.57 10.77 19.71
C MET A 213 6.09 10.81 20.13
N ARG A 214 5.16 10.59 19.20
CA ARG A 214 3.72 10.60 19.53
C ARG A 214 2.95 9.47 18.87
N MET A 215 3.01 9.35 17.55
CA MET A 215 2.19 8.36 16.84
C MET A 215 2.56 6.92 17.20
N LEU A 216 3.86 6.57 17.14
CA LEU A 216 4.33 5.21 17.46
C LEU A 216 4.15 4.86 18.94
N PRO A 217 4.51 5.73 19.92
CA PRO A 217 4.21 5.46 21.33
C PRO A 217 2.72 5.33 21.62
N ALA A 218 1.88 6.21 21.08
CA ALA A 218 0.44 6.14 21.30
C ALA A 218 -0.17 4.85 20.75
N LEU A 219 0.35 4.33 19.63
CA LEU A 219 -0.07 3.03 19.13
C LEU A 219 0.38 1.89 20.07
N ALA A 220 1.63 1.91 20.52
CA ALA A 220 2.19 0.89 21.41
C ALA A 220 1.52 0.87 22.80
N GLU A 221 1.08 2.03 23.28
CA GLU A 221 0.40 2.21 24.57
C GLU A 221 -1.13 2.15 24.45
N HIS A 222 -1.66 1.93 23.24
CA HIS A 222 -3.09 1.87 22.95
C HIS A 222 -3.85 3.18 23.33
N ASP A 223 -3.21 4.34 23.18
CA ASP A 223 -3.82 5.66 23.29
C ASP A 223 -4.42 6.10 21.94
N LEU A 224 -5.70 5.77 21.73
CA LEU A 224 -6.44 6.08 20.49
C LEU A 224 -6.50 7.57 20.20
N ASP A 225 -6.68 8.38 21.23
CA ASP A 225 -6.84 9.81 21.10
C ASP A 225 -5.55 10.48 20.63
N SER A 226 -4.40 10.11 21.20
CA SER A 226 -3.11 10.63 20.76
C SER A 226 -2.70 10.11 19.40
N PHE A 227 -2.97 8.84 19.10
CA PHE A 227 -2.74 8.26 17.78
C PHE A 227 -3.58 8.99 16.70
N GLY A 228 -4.89 9.14 16.94
CA GLY A 228 -5.81 9.83 16.04
C GLY A 228 -5.41 11.28 15.77
N ARG A 229 -5.05 12.04 16.82
CA ARG A 229 -4.53 13.41 16.67
C ARG A 229 -3.27 13.47 15.83
N ALA A 230 -2.34 12.53 16.00
CA ALA A 230 -1.13 12.47 15.20
C ALA A 230 -1.44 12.15 13.73
N VAL A 231 -2.36 11.22 13.45
CA VAL A 231 -2.80 10.88 12.09
C VAL A 231 -3.45 12.09 11.41
N THR A 232 -4.34 12.81 12.12
CA THR A 232 -4.96 14.04 11.61
C THR A 232 -3.92 15.08 11.22
N GLU A 233 -2.96 15.36 12.11
CA GLU A 233 -1.96 16.39 11.84
C GLU A 233 -1.02 16.02 10.68
N VAL A 234 -0.62 14.74 10.56
CA VAL A 234 0.12 14.26 9.38
C VAL A 234 -0.69 14.49 8.10
N GLN A 235 -1.94 14.06 8.07
CA GLN A 235 -2.82 14.19 6.92
C GLN A 235 -3.08 15.65 6.53
N GLU A 236 -3.23 16.55 7.50
CA GLU A 236 -3.40 17.98 7.26
C GLU A 236 -2.14 18.60 6.64
N ARG A 237 -0.96 18.37 7.24
CA ARG A 237 0.30 18.97 6.74
C ARG A 237 0.69 18.45 5.36
N VAL A 238 0.55 17.14 5.15
CA VAL A 238 0.77 16.54 3.82
C VAL A 238 -0.30 17.05 2.86
N GLY A 239 -1.58 17.02 3.24
CA GLY A 239 -2.69 17.49 2.41
C GLY A 239 -2.57 18.94 1.96
N ASP A 240 -2.15 19.84 2.85
CA ASP A 240 -1.91 21.26 2.57
C ASP A 240 -0.80 21.45 1.52
N HIS A 241 0.24 20.61 1.56
CA HIS A 241 1.29 20.64 0.55
C HIS A 241 0.77 20.28 -0.86
N PHE A 242 -0.16 19.32 -0.94
CA PHE A 242 -0.81 18.94 -2.20
C PHE A 242 -2.02 19.82 -2.57
N ALA A 243 -2.46 20.74 -1.69
CA ALA A 243 -3.65 21.55 -1.91
C ALA A 243 -3.65 22.38 -3.21
N PRO A 244 -2.52 22.97 -3.66
CA PRO A 244 -2.48 23.70 -4.94
C PRO A 244 -2.88 22.85 -6.16
N ARG A 245 -2.83 21.51 -6.05
CA ARG A 245 -3.17 20.56 -7.12
C ARG A 245 -4.58 19.97 -7.00
N ARG A 246 -5.28 20.17 -5.88
CA ARG A 246 -6.65 19.66 -5.65
C ARG A 246 -7.73 20.50 -6.35
N ALA A 247 -7.36 21.62 -6.99
CA ALA A 247 -8.25 22.63 -7.54
C ALA A 247 -8.84 22.30 -8.93
N ALA A 248 -9.23 21.04 -9.17
CA ALA A 248 -10.05 20.67 -10.33
C ALA A 248 -11.42 20.08 -9.96
N GLY A 249 -11.85 20.10 -8.69
CA GLY A 249 -13.18 19.57 -8.34
C GLY A 249 -13.67 19.60 -6.88
N ALA A 250 -13.13 20.39 -5.96
CA ALA A 250 -13.60 20.39 -4.56
C ALA A 250 -14.18 21.75 -4.11
N LEU A 251 -15.34 21.70 -3.45
CA LEU A 251 -16.01 22.85 -2.82
C LEU A 251 -15.09 23.57 -1.81
N PRO A 252 -15.22 24.91 -1.67
CA PRO A 252 -14.43 25.69 -0.73
C PRO A 252 -14.71 25.27 0.72
N ARG A 253 -13.64 25.00 1.49
CA ARG A 253 -13.71 24.79 2.94
C ARG A 253 -14.24 26.05 3.62
N ARG A 254 -15.45 26.02 4.18
CA ARG A 254 -15.91 27.04 5.13
C ARG A 254 -15.13 26.88 6.44
N ARG A 255 -14.26 27.85 6.74
CA ARG A 255 -13.69 28.01 8.08
C ARG A 255 -14.83 28.29 9.06
N SER A 256 -15.05 27.41 10.04
CA SER A 256 -15.92 27.74 11.16
C SER A 256 -15.30 28.86 11.99
N PRO A 257 -16.01 29.95 12.30
CA PRO A 257 -15.49 30.99 13.17
C PRO A 257 -15.32 30.42 14.58
N ARG A 258 -14.13 30.66 15.16
CA ARG A 258 -13.87 30.44 16.59
C ARG A 258 -14.95 31.16 17.39
N ARG A 259 -15.80 30.41 18.08
CA ARG A 259 -16.64 30.98 19.14
C ARG A 259 -15.71 31.42 20.27
N SER A 260 -15.52 32.73 20.40
CA SER A 260 -14.98 33.33 21.61
C SER A 260 -15.96 33.05 22.75
N ARG A 261 -15.51 32.35 23.77
CA ARG A 261 -16.18 32.33 25.06
C ARG A 261 -15.96 33.69 25.73
N ARG A 262 -17.03 34.45 25.91
CA ARG A 262 -17.30 35.31 27.06
C ARG A 262 -18.79 35.25 27.33
#